data_AF-A0A0G0ZCK0-F1
#
_entry.id   AF-A0A0G0ZCK0-F1
#
_cell.length_a   1.000
_cell.length_b   1.000
_cell.length_c   1.000
_cell.angle_alpha   90.00
_cell.angle_beta   90.00
_cell.angle_gamma   90.00
#
_symmetry.space_group_name_H-M   'P 1'
#
loop_
_entity.id
_entity.type
_entity.pdbx_description
1 polymer ?
#
loop_
_entity_poly.entity_id
_entity_poly.type
_entity_poly.pdbx_seq_one_letter_code
_entity_poly.pdbx_strand_id
1 'polypeptide(L)'
;MNNIIDKTHLYLTEYLAMDFFGYKHHCPYWSNRMKDGKVSFRGFLNGKGEAKSIRQELLRLLSENAQSRAIAGNQDNLRLLAKRNRIGIDCSGFIYRVWDFLIKHKFGKSEFLSLDDIFPGGINRTNAQSLTDKKAAVRINQIKEIQFGDCLRLNSGRHVAFIKEITAEKLVYIHASSSLTLIQGVHKGMILIKDSEKKLTDQVWLEEAGDGDTLKKYFKTETGDGIWRLKAFA
;
A
#
# COMPACT_ATOMS: atom_id res chain seq x y z
N MET A 1 18.62 13.42 1.42
CA MET A 1 17.30 12.92 0.93
C MET A 1 17.45 11.74 -0.03
N ASN A 2 18.29 11.79 -1.07
CA ASN A 2 18.45 10.68 -2.04
C ASN A 2 18.70 9.30 -1.40
N ASN A 3 19.59 9.22 -0.40
CA ASN A 3 19.87 7.97 0.31
C ASN A 3 18.62 7.34 1.00
N ILE A 4 17.72 8.16 1.57
CA ILE A 4 16.50 7.62 2.22
C ILE A 4 15.50 7.13 1.16
N ILE A 5 15.36 7.84 0.04
CA ILE A 5 14.49 7.44 -1.07
C ILE A 5 14.98 6.09 -1.64
N ASP A 6 16.29 5.95 -1.86
CA ASP A 6 16.90 4.70 -2.35
C ASP A 6 16.69 3.54 -1.37
N LYS A 7 16.93 3.77 -0.07
CA LYS A 7 16.62 2.80 0.99
C LYS A 7 15.15 2.42 1.01
N THR A 8 14.26 3.38 0.77
CA THR A 8 12.82 3.11 0.71
C THR A 8 12.46 2.31 -0.54
N HIS A 9 13.12 2.53 -1.68
CA HIS A 9 12.92 1.69 -2.86
C HIS A 9 13.34 0.23 -2.61
N LEU A 10 14.44 0.00 -1.89
CA LEU A 10 14.84 -1.35 -1.47
C LEU A 10 13.78 -1.95 -0.53
N TYR A 11 13.32 -1.20 0.47
CA TYR A 11 12.27 -1.64 1.39
C TYR A 11 10.95 -1.97 0.69
N LEU A 12 10.51 -1.15 -0.26
CA LEU A 12 9.32 -1.40 -1.08
C LEU A 12 9.47 -2.64 -1.96
N THR A 13 10.70 -2.94 -2.42
CA THR A 13 10.97 -4.12 -3.26
C THR A 13 10.70 -5.42 -2.52
N GLU A 14 10.88 -5.44 -1.19
CA GLU A 14 10.54 -6.60 -0.36
C GLU A 14 9.03 -6.95 -0.43
N TYR A 15 8.16 -5.97 -0.65
CA TYR A 15 6.73 -6.20 -0.86
C TYR A 15 6.37 -6.41 -2.33
N LEU A 16 7.02 -5.70 -3.26
CA LEU A 16 6.70 -5.76 -4.68
C LEU A 16 7.16 -7.05 -5.36
N ALA A 17 8.25 -7.66 -4.88
CA ALA A 17 8.91 -8.80 -5.52
C ALA A 17 9.49 -9.78 -4.49
N MET A 18 8.61 -10.36 -3.66
CA MET A 18 8.95 -11.42 -2.71
C MET A 18 9.49 -12.65 -3.44
N ASP A 19 10.65 -13.14 -3.01
CA ASP A 19 11.30 -14.30 -3.60
C ASP A 19 10.91 -15.60 -2.92
N PHE A 20 10.42 -16.57 -3.69
CA PHE A 20 10.20 -17.95 -3.25
C PHE A 20 10.89 -18.90 -4.23
N PHE A 21 12.05 -19.42 -3.85
CA PHE A 21 12.86 -20.32 -4.67
C PHE A 21 13.24 -19.74 -6.05
N GLY A 22 13.48 -18.42 -6.14
CA GLY A 22 13.80 -17.71 -7.37
C GLY A 22 12.58 -17.16 -8.14
N TYR A 23 11.35 -17.55 -7.76
CA TYR A 23 10.14 -16.96 -8.32
C TYR A 23 9.76 -15.68 -7.57
N LYS A 24 9.53 -14.58 -8.30
CA LYS A 24 9.15 -13.29 -7.74
C LYS A 24 7.63 -13.12 -7.72
N HIS A 25 7.09 -12.70 -6.59
CA HIS A 25 5.66 -12.48 -6.40
C HIS A 25 5.37 -11.18 -5.68
N HIS A 26 4.22 -10.58 -5.96
CA HIS A 26 3.69 -9.52 -5.12
C HIS A 26 3.35 -10.05 -3.73
N CYS A 27 3.60 -9.26 -2.70
CA CYS A 27 3.14 -9.54 -1.35
C CYS A 27 1.62 -9.75 -1.36
N PRO A 28 1.10 -10.88 -0.86
CA PRO A 28 -0.34 -11.13 -0.89
C PRO A 28 -1.13 -10.10 -0.10
N TYR A 29 -2.37 -9.87 -0.53
CA TYR A 29 -3.31 -9.03 0.20
C TYR A 29 -4.08 -9.85 1.23
N TRP A 30 -4.22 -9.30 2.43
CA TRP A 30 -5.19 -9.77 3.41
C TRP A 30 -5.71 -8.63 4.25
N SER A 31 -7.04 -8.53 4.41
CA SER A 31 -7.69 -7.66 5.38
C SER A 31 -8.53 -8.46 6.36
N ASN A 32 -8.49 -8.07 7.64
CA ASN A 32 -9.35 -8.66 8.64
C ASN A 32 -10.82 -8.40 8.29
N ARG A 33 -11.68 -9.37 8.58
CA ARG A 33 -13.12 -9.21 8.41
C ARG A 33 -13.73 -8.65 9.68
N MET A 34 -14.58 -7.67 9.49
CA MET A 34 -15.37 -7.05 10.57
C MET A 34 -16.79 -7.58 10.49
N LYS A 35 -17.39 -7.89 11.64
CA LYS A 35 -18.82 -8.17 11.80
C LYS A 35 -19.29 -7.41 13.04
N ASP A 36 -20.33 -6.58 12.89
CA ASP A 36 -20.90 -5.77 13.97
C ASP A 36 -19.86 -4.93 14.74
N GLY A 37 -18.95 -4.30 13.99
CA GLY A 37 -17.87 -3.47 14.55
C GLY A 37 -16.75 -4.24 15.26
N LYS A 38 -16.81 -5.56 15.32
CA LYS A 38 -15.79 -6.43 15.93
C LYS A 38 -15.04 -7.23 14.86
N VAL A 39 -13.77 -7.54 15.14
CA VAL A 39 -12.98 -8.41 14.26
C VAL A 39 -13.52 -9.83 14.36
N SER A 40 -14.12 -10.34 13.30
CA SER A 40 -14.66 -11.70 13.23
C SER A 40 -13.65 -12.70 12.67
N PHE A 41 -12.72 -12.24 11.84
CA PHE A 41 -11.71 -13.10 11.23
C PHE A 41 -10.37 -12.36 11.12
N ARG A 42 -9.39 -12.82 11.92
CA ARG A 42 -8.02 -12.30 11.92
C ARG A 42 -7.16 -13.08 10.94
N GLY A 43 -6.32 -12.34 10.20
CA GLY A 43 -5.21 -12.91 9.47
C GLY A 43 -3.93 -12.95 10.27
N PHE A 44 -2.91 -13.54 9.66
CA PHE A 44 -1.54 -13.49 10.15
C PHE A 44 -1.12 -12.04 10.37
N LEU A 45 -0.59 -11.75 11.57
CA LEU A 45 -0.23 -10.39 12.00
C LEU A 45 -1.35 -9.36 11.76
N ASN A 46 -2.61 -9.77 11.92
CA ASN A 46 -3.81 -8.94 11.72
C ASN A 46 -3.92 -8.30 10.31
N GLY A 47 -3.27 -8.85 9.27
CA GLY A 47 -3.22 -8.21 7.95
C GLY A 47 -2.32 -6.97 7.91
N LYS A 48 -1.39 -6.87 8.85
CA LYS A 48 -0.49 -5.72 9.05
C LYS A 48 0.99 -6.14 9.12
N GLY A 49 1.32 -7.33 8.63
CA GLY A 49 2.66 -7.92 8.76
C GLY A 49 3.74 -7.18 7.97
N GLU A 50 4.99 -7.33 8.37
CA GLU A 50 6.14 -6.89 7.58
C GLU A 50 6.43 -7.87 6.44
N ALA A 51 7.00 -7.40 5.34
CA ALA A 51 7.34 -8.23 4.18
C ALA A 51 8.15 -9.48 4.58
N LYS A 52 9.18 -9.28 5.42
CA LYS A 52 10.02 -10.37 5.93
C LYS A 52 9.22 -11.45 6.66
N SER A 53 8.35 -11.05 7.60
CA SER A 53 7.54 -12.00 8.38
C SER A 53 6.51 -12.71 7.50
N ILE A 54 5.86 -11.99 6.58
CA ILE A 54 4.92 -12.57 5.60
C ILE A 54 5.65 -13.62 4.74
N ARG A 55 6.83 -13.28 4.23
CA ARG A 55 7.64 -14.18 3.42
C ARG A 55 8.08 -15.42 4.20
N GLN A 56 8.54 -15.25 5.44
CA GLN A 56 8.96 -16.37 6.29
C GLN A 56 7.83 -17.36 6.54
N GLU A 57 6.63 -16.85 6.83
CA GLU A 57 5.47 -17.72 7.07
C GLU A 57 5.03 -18.46 5.80
N LEU A 58 5.06 -17.79 4.64
CA LEU A 58 4.78 -18.45 3.36
C LEU A 58 5.84 -19.50 3.01
N LEU A 59 7.13 -19.24 3.30
CA LEU A 59 8.19 -20.23 3.12
C LEU A 59 7.99 -21.46 4.01
N ARG A 60 7.57 -21.26 5.27
CA ARG A 60 7.24 -22.36 6.19
C ARG A 60 6.14 -23.25 5.57
N LEU A 61 5.02 -22.66 5.16
CA LEU A 61 3.92 -23.38 4.52
C LEU A 61 4.32 -24.08 3.21
N LEU A 62 5.18 -23.45 2.41
CA LEU A 62 5.71 -24.06 1.20
C LEU A 62 6.61 -25.25 1.54
N SER A 63 7.46 -25.16 2.56
CA SER A 63 8.34 -26.26 2.96
C SER A 63 7.60 -27.50 3.46
N GLU A 64 6.38 -27.32 3.97
CA GLU A 64 5.47 -28.40 4.40
C GLU A 64 4.71 -29.04 3.23
N ASN A 65 4.90 -28.56 2.00
CA ASN A 65 4.15 -29.01 0.82
C ASN A 65 5.06 -29.69 -0.20
N ALA A 66 4.75 -30.93 -0.58
CA ALA A 66 5.50 -31.68 -1.59
C ALA A 66 5.54 -30.99 -2.98
N GLN A 67 4.57 -30.12 -3.27
CA GLN A 67 4.46 -29.34 -4.52
C GLN A 67 4.96 -27.89 -4.37
N SER A 68 5.78 -27.61 -3.36
CA SER A 68 6.28 -26.26 -3.02
C SER A 68 6.74 -25.42 -4.21
N ARG A 69 7.59 -25.99 -5.09
CA ARG A 69 8.10 -25.29 -6.28
C ARG A 69 7.02 -25.04 -7.33
N ALA A 70 6.06 -25.95 -7.50
CA ALA A 70 4.96 -25.75 -8.44
C ALA A 70 4.00 -24.66 -7.94
N ILE A 71 3.77 -24.58 -6.63
CA ILE A 71 3.00 -23.49 -6.01
C ILE A 71 3.74 -22.17 -6.16
N ALA A 72 5.03 -22.14 -5.80
CA ALA A 72 5.86 -20.95 -5.94
C ALA A 72 6.08 -20.52 -7.40
N GLY A 73 6.00 -21.43 -8.37
CA GLY A 73 6.14 -21.11 -9.79
C GLY A 73 4.94 -20.39 -10.40
N ASN A 74 3.82 -20.27 -9.67
CA ASN A 74 2.58 -19.69 -10.18
C ASN A 74 1.97 -18.70 -9.17
N GLN A 75 1.78 -17.46 -9.61
CA GLN A 75 1.31 -16.37 -8.73
C GLN A 75 -0.09 -16.61 -8.16
N ASP A 76 -0.98 -17.24 -8.92
CA ASP A 76 -2.32 -17.58 -8.45
C ASP A 76 -2.30 -18.70 -7.41
N ASN A 77 -1.45 -19.71 -7.59
CA ASN A 77 -1.30 -20.79 -6.60
C ASN A 77 -0.75 -20.26 -5.28
N LEU A 78 0.29 -19.43 -5.32
CA LEU A 78 0.84 -18.79 -4.13
C LEU A 78 -0.19 -17.88 -3.45
N ARG A 79 -0.94 -17.10 -4.24
CA ARG A 79 -2.03 -16.25 -3.74
C ARG A 79 -3.13 -17.06 -3.08
N LEU A 80 -3.53 -18.19 -3.66
CA LEU A 80 -4.51 -19.11 -3.07
C LEU A 80 -4.01 -19.71 -1.75
N LEU A 81 -2.74 -20.12 -1.69
CA LEU A 81 -2.10 -20.59 -0.46
C LEU A 81 -2.14 -19.50 0.63
N ALA A 82 -1.71 -18.28 0.29
CA ALA A 82 -1.72 -17.15 1.20
C ALA A 82 -3.13 -16.81 1.70
N LYS A 83 -4.13 -16.79 0.79
CA LYS A 83 -5.53 -16.52 1.13
C LYS A 83 -6.13 -17.57 2.06
N ARG A 84 -5.86 -18.86 1.81
CA ARG A 84 -6.31 -19.98 2.67
C ARG A 84 -5.75 -19.88 4.09
N ASN A 85 -4.50 -19.43 4.18
CA ASN A 85 -3.79 -19.25 5.45
C ASN A 85 -3.91 -17.84 6.03
N ARG A 86 -4.67 -16.95 5.38
CA ARG A 86 -4.97 -15.59 5.84
C ARG A 86 -3.71 -14.73 6.00
N ILE A 87 -2.74 -14.93 5.11
CA ILE A 87 -1.46 -14.25 5.12
C ILE A 87 -1.49 -13.13 4.09
N GLY A 88 -1.05 -11.96 4.51
CA GLY A 88 -0.91 -10.81 3.63
C GLY A 88 -0.95 -9.49 4.40
N ILE A 89 -1.08 -8.42 3.64
CA ILE A 89 -1.14 -7.05 4.15
C ILE A 89 -2.29 -6.28 3.49
N ASP A 90 -3.03 -5.48 4.26
CA ASP A 90 -4.05 -4.58 3.71
C ASP A 90 -3.44 -3.22 3.29
N CYS A 91 -4.21 -2.41 2.55
CA CYS A 91 -3.74 -1.13 2.03
C CYS A 91 -3.21 -0.20 3.12
N SER A 92 -3.96 -0.04 4.21
CA SER A 92 -3.55 0.84 5.32
C SER A 92 -2.39 0.30 6.14
N GLY A 93 -2.28 -1.02 6.30
CA GLY A 93 -1.14 -1.68 6.94
C GLY A 93 0.13 -1.48 6.13
N PHE A 94 0.01 -1.57 4.80
CA PHE A 94 1.13 -1.28 3.91
C PHE A 94 1.60 0.18 4.04
N ILE A 95 0.69 1.16 3.96
CA ILE A 95 1.06 2.57 4.16
C ILE A 95 1.69 2.79 5.52
N TYR A 96 1.13 2.22 6.59
CA TYR A 96 1.69 2.31 7.93
C TYR A 96 3.14 1.83 7.97
N ARG A 97 3.42 0.65 7.41
CA ARG A 97 4.77 0.06 7.39
C ARG A 97 5.76 0.88 6.59
N VAL A 98 5.34 1.52 5.50
CA VAL A 98 6.21 2.40 4.70
C VAL A 98 6.45 3.72 5.40
N TRP A 99 5.42 4.34 5.95
CA TRP A 99 5.57 5.60 6.70
C TRP A 99 6.37 5.42 7.98
N ASP A 100 6.18 4.33 8.73
CA ASP A 100 6.97 4.02 9.91
C ASP A 100 8.45 3.82 9.55
N PHE A 101 8.75 3.15 8.43
CA PHE A 101 10.10 3.05 7.90
C PHE A 101 10.70 4.44 7.61
N LEU A 102 9.94 5.32 6.95
CA LEU A 102 10.38 6.69 6.65
C LEU A 102 10.64 7.53 7.91
N ILE A 103 9.76 7.46 8.91
CA ILE A 103 9.91 8.16 10.19
C ILE A 103 11.17 7.69 10.93
N LYS A 104 11.36 6.36 11.05
CA LYS A 104 12.54 5.76 11.68
C LYS A 104 13.86 6.16 10.99
N HIS A 105 13.80 6.44 9.69
CA HIS A 105 14.94 6.90 8.90
C HIS A 105 15.01 8.42 8.76
N LYS A 106 14.25 9.18 9.56
CA LYS A 106 14.27 10.66 9.59
C LYS A 106 14.00 11.29 8.22
N PHE A 107 13.03 10.73 7.48
CA PHE A 107 12.50 11.38 6.29
C PHE A 107 11.71 12.64 6.64
N GLY A 108 11.87 13.70 5.85
CA GLY A 108 11.26 15.01 6.13
C GLY A 108 11.86 15.69 7.37
N LYS A 109 11.06 16.50 8.06
CA LYS A 109 11.43 17.20 9.29
C LYS A 109 10.86 16.51 10.54
N SER A 110 10.66 15.19 10.48
CA SER A 110 9.98 14.46 11.53
C SER A 110 10.84 14.35 12.81
N GLU A 111 10.33 14.91 13.91
CA GLU A 111 10.91 14.75 15.24
C GLU A 111 10.58 13.38 15.86
N PHE A 112 9.54 12.71 15.36
CA PHE A 112 9.06 11.42 15.84
C PHE A 112 10.08 10.30 15.62
N LEU A 113 10.04 9.28 16.49
CA LEU A 113 10.91 8.10 16.41
C LEU A 113 10.18 6.94 15.73
N SER A 114 8.86 6.92 15.80
CA SER A 114 8.00 5.90 15.19
C SER A 114 6.67 6.49 14.74
N LEU A 115 5.96 5.75 13.90
CA LEU A 115 4.61 6.14 13.50
C LEU A 115 3.60 5.99 14.66
N ASP A 116 3.90 5.14 15.65
CA ASP A 116 3.10 4.98 16.88
C ASP A 116 3.02 6.29 17.69
N ASP A 117 4.05 7.15 17.60
CA ASP A 117 4.06 8.48 18.25
C ASP A 117 3.00 9.42 17.62
N ILE A 118 2.63 9.19 16.36
CA ILE A 118 1.63 9.98 15.62
C ILE A 118 0.25 9.33 15.70
N PHE A 119 0.19 8.00 15.76
CA PHE A 119 -1.03 7.20 15.81
C PHE A 119 -1.09 6.37 17.09
N PRO A 120 -1.58 6.94 18.22
CA PRO A 120 -1.71 6.22 19.48
C PRO A 120 -2.52 4.93 19.33
N GLY A 121 -1.93 3.81 19.72
CA GLY A 121 -2.51 2.47 19.51
C GLY A 121 -1.97 1.71 18.29
N GLY A 122 -1.06 2.35 17.55
CA GLY A 122 -0.21 1.72 16.56
C GLY A 122 -0.93 1.19 15.33
N ILE A 123 -0.25 0.29 14.62
CA ILE A 123 -0.70 -0.25 13.33
C ILE A 123 -2.07 -0.93 13.38
N ASN A 124 -2.44 -1.54 14.52
CA ASN A 124 -3.70 -2.28 14.66
C ASN A 124 -4.92 -1.38 14.87
N ARG A 125 -4.72 -0.10 15.23
CA ARG A 125 -5.79 0.90 15.35
C ARG A 125 -5.84 1.87 14.17
N THR A 126 -4.99 1.63 13.17
CA THR A 126 -4.85 2.50 12.01
C THR A 126 -5.53 1.91 10.78
N ASN A 127 -6.29 2.74 10.08
CA ASN A 127 -6.99 2.40 8.84
C ASN A 127 -6.81 3.53 7.80
N ALA A 128 -7.34 3.33 6.59
CA ALA A 128 -7.25 4.29 5.50
C ALA A 128 -7.78 5.69 5.88
N GLN A 129 -8.89 5.75 6.62
CA GLN A 129 -9.49 7.01 7.08
C GLN A 129 -8.61 7.72 8.12
N SER A 130 -8.06 7.00 9.11
CA SER A 130 -7.21 7.63 10.13
C SER A 130 -5.90 8.15 9.54
N LEU A 131 -5.28 7.43 8.59
CA LEU A 131 -4.06 7.86 7.89
C LEU A 131 -4.25 9.13 7.06
N THR A 132 -5.49 9.43 6.67
CA THR A 132 -5.86 10.57 5.83
C THR A 132 -6.75 11.56 6.58
N ASP A 133 -6.77 11.49 7.91
CA ASP A 133 -7.51 12.42 8.76
C ASP A 133 -6.76 13.75 8.91
N LYS A 134 -7.51 14.86 8.95
CA LYS A 134 -6.95 16.21 9.07
C LYS A 134 -6.12 16.44 10.34
N LYS A 135 -6.26 15.59 11.37
CA LYS A 135 -5.42 15.64 12.57
C LYS A 135 -3.98 15.20 12.25
N ALA A 136 -3.82 14.14 11.46
CA ALA A 136 -2.50 13.56 11.14
C ALA A 136 -1.93 14.04 9.79
N ALA A 137 -2.79 14.37 8.83
CA ALA A 137 -2.39 14.68 7.45
C ALA A 137 -2.94 16.02 6.96
N VAL A 138 -2.30 16.58 5.93
CA VAL A 138 -2.74 17.76 5.17
C VAL A 138 -3.09 17.35 3.75
N ARG A 139 -4.15 17.96 3.19
CA ARG A 139 -4.55 17.68 1.81
C ARG A 139 -3.66 18.47 0.85
N ILE A 140 -3.19 17.81 -0.20
CA ILE A 140 -2.46 18.42 -1.31
C ILE A 140 -3.44 18.66 -2.46
N ASN A 141 -3.55 19.91 -2.92
CA ASN A 141 -4.58 20.32 -3.87
C ASN A 141 -4.07 20.48 -5.29
N GLN A 142 -2.76 20.69 -5.47
CA GLN A 142 -2.14 20.92 -6.78
C GLN A 142 -1.19 19.76 -7.13
N ILE A 143 -1.20 19.33 -8.39
CA ILE A 143 -0.35 18.21 -8.83
C ILE A 143 1.14 18.52 -8.61
N LYS A 144 1.55 19.76 -8.87
CA LYS A 144 2.94 20.22 -8.66
C LYS A 144 3.41 20.20 -7.21
N GLU A 145 2.49 20.15 -6.26
CA GLU A 145 2.83 20.06 -4.83
C GLU A 145 2.98 18.60 -4.38
N ILE A 146 2.51 17.62 -5.16
CA ILE A 146 2.61 16.20 -4.82
C ILE A 146 4.09 15.82 -4.74
N GLN A 147 4.45 15.01 -3.75
CA GLN A 147 5.81 14.53 -3.58
C GLN A 147 5.88 13.05 -3.18
N PHE A 148 7.09 12.51 -3.24
CA PHE A 148 7.41 11.19 -2.67
C PHE A 148 6.96 11.11 -1.21
N GLY A 149 6.26 10.04 -0.84
CA GLY A 149 5.81 9.86 0.54
C GLY A 149 4.37 10.27 0.80
N ASP A 150 3.75 11.02 -0.11
CA ASP A 150 2.33 11.35 -0.03
C ASP A 150 1.45 10.10 -0.16
N CYS A 151 0.21 10.18 0.29
CA CYS A 151 -0.78 9.13 0.26
C CYS A 151 -1.95 9.51 -0.66
N LEU A 152 -2.20 8.70 -1.68
CA LEU A 152 -3.39 8.76 -2.51
C LEU A 152 -4.54 8.01 -1.81
N ARG A 153 -5.59 8.74 -1.44
CA ARG A 153 -6.84 8.22 -0.86
C ARG A 153 -7.86 7.94 -1.96
N LEU A 154 -8.49 6.76 -1.90
CA LEU A 154 -9.41 6.24 -2.91
C LEU A 154 -10.62 5.55 -2.26
N ASN A 155 -11.65 5.31 -3.08
CA ASN A 155 -12.83 4.51 -2.74
C ASN A 155 -13.56 5.05 -1.50
N SER A 156 -13.73 6.37 -1.44
CA SER A 156 -14.36 7.07 -0.32
C SER A 156 -13.70 6.77 1.02
N GLY A 157 -12.36 6.77 1.04
CA GLY A 157 -11.56 6.53 2.26
C GLY A 157 -11.43 5.07 2.68
N ARG A 158 -11.83 4.13 1.83
CA ARG A 158 -11.66 2.70 2.09
C ARG A 158 -10.37 2.13 1.51
N HIS A 159 -9.63 2.91 0.74
CA HIS A 159 -8.39 2.48 0.10
C HIS A 159 -7.35 3.60 0.08
N VAL A 160 -6.07 3.21 0.15
CA VAL A 160 -4.93 4.13 0.18
C VAL A 160 -3.73 3.57 -0.59
N ALA A 161 -2.93 4.46 -1.17
CA ALA A 161 -1.73 4.14 -1.92
C ALA A 161 -0.59 5.13 -1.61
N PHE A 162 0.65 4.64 -1.64
CA PHE A 162 1.88 5.39 -1.38
C PHE A 162 2.40 6.00 -2.69
N ILE A 163 2.62 7.32 -2.73
CA ILE A 163 3.24 7.97 -3.88
C ILE A 163 4.74 7.68 -3.88
N LYS A 164 5.18 6.86 -4.83
CA LYS A 164 6.57 6.44 -5.03
C LYS A 164 7.35 7.42 -5.91
N GLU A 165 6.68 8.06 -6.86
CA GLU A 165 7.36 8.88 -7.88
C GLU A 165 6.37 9.88 -8.47
N ILE A 166 6.85 11.09 -8.75
CA ILE A 166 6.12 12.12 -9.46
C ILE A 166 7.10 12.87 -10.36
N THR A 167 6.75 12.99 -11.63
CA THR A 167 7.47 13.77 -12.64
C THR A 167 6.46 14.64 -13.40
N ALA A 168 6.92 15.44 -14.36
CA ALA A 168 6.04 16.21 -15.23
C ALA A 168 5.11 15.32 -16.09
N GLU A 169 5.49 14.06 -16.33
CA GLU A 169 4.78 13.15 -17.24
C GLU A 169 3.91 12.11 -16.52
N LYS A 170 4.25 11.76 -15.27
CA LYS A 170 3.60 10.65 -14.57
C LYS A 170 3.68 10.74 -13.06
N LEU A 171 2.72 10.09 -12.42
CA LEU A 171 2.68 9.77 -11.00
C LEU A 171 2.64 8.25 -10.86
N VAL A 172 3.57 7.68 -10.08
CA VAL A 172 3.63 6.25 -9.76
C VAL A 172 3.31 6.05 -8.29
N TYR A 173 2.39 5.14 -8.00
CA TYR A 173 1.99 4.81 -6.64
C TYR A 173 2.06 3.31 -6.39
N ILE A 174 2.13 2.91 -5.12
CA ILE A 174 2.16 1.51 -4.68
C ILE A 174 1.07 1.30 -3.64
N HIS A 175 0.32 0.20 -3.74
CA HIS A 175 -0.67 -0.16 -2.74
C HIS A 175 -0.85 -1.67 -2.66
N ALA A 176 -1.46 -2.12 -1.57
CA ALA A 176 -1.96 -3.47 -1.43
C ALA A 176 -3.45 -3.52 -1.79
N SER A 177 -3.84 -4.25 -2.83
CA SER A 177 -5.24 -4.42 -3.23
C SER A 177 -5.62 -5.89 -3.41
N SER A 178 -6.89 -6.20 -3.19
CA SER A 178 -7.47 -7.52 -3.53
C SER A 178 -8.18 -7.45 -4.87
N SER A 179 -9.50 -7.29 -4.87
CA SER A 179 -10.35 -7.33 -6.07
C SER A 179 -10.63 -5.96 -6.68
N LEU A 180 -10.05 -4.89 -6.14
CA LEU A 180 -10.25 -3.54 -6.69
C LEU A 180 -9.55 -3.37 -8.04
N THR A 181 -8.46 -4.09 -8.23
CA THR A 181 -7.53 -4.04 -9.36
C THR A 181 -7.40 -5.42 -10.00
N LEU A 182 -7.01 -5.45 -11.28
CA LEU A 182 -6.69 -6.69 -11.98
C LEU A 182 -5.51 -7.41 -11.33
N ILE A 183 -4.43 -6.67 -11.05
CA ILE A 183 -3.28 -7.17 -10.29
C ILE A 183 -3.66 -7.19 -8.80
N GLN A 184 -3.32 -8.27 -8.10
CA GLN A 184 -3.62 -8.43 -6.66
C GLN A 184 -2.34 -8.44 -5.82
N GLY A 185 -2.46 -8.10 -4.54
CA GLY A 185 -1.33 -7.96 -3.62
C GLY A 185 -0.73 -6.55 -3.64
N VAL A 186 0.53 -6.42 -3.24
CA VAL A 186 1.28 -5.15 -3.30
C VAL A 186 1.88 -4.95 -4.68
N HIS A 187 1.42 -3.94 -5.42
CA HIS A 187 1.84 -3.64 -6.79
C HIS A 187 1.83 -2.14 -7.06
N LYS A 188 2.31 -1.77 -8.26
CA LYS A 188 2.37 -0.38 -8.72
C LYS A 188 1.17 -0.05 -9.60
N GLY A 189 0.64 1.14 -9.41
CA GLY A 189 -0.25 1.82 -10.35
C GLY A 189 0.41 3.06 -10.93
N MET A 190 -0.16 3.59 -12.02
CA MET A 190 0.35 4.79 -12.70
C MET A 190 -0.78 5.71 -13.18
N ILE A 191 -0.53 7.01 -13.08
CA ILE A 191 -1.33 8.07 -13.70
C ILE A 191 -0.40 8.86 -14.62
N LEU A 192 -0.75 9.02 -15.90
CA LEU A 192 -0.06 9.93 -16.80
C LEU A 192 -0.58 11.35 -16.59
N ILE A 193 0.35 12.27 -16.35
CA ILE A 193 0.06 13.69 -16.20
C ILE A 193 0.06 14.31 -17.60
N LYS A 194 -1.09 14.79 -18.04
CA LYS A 194 -1.28 15.49 -19.32
C LYS A 194 -1.19 17.00 -19.16
N ASP A 195 -1.61 17.50 -18.00
CA ASP A 195 -1.62 18.91 -17.66
C ASP A 195 -1.56 19.04 -16.13
N SER A 196 -0.46 19.60 -15.63
CA SER A 196 -0.21 19.76 -14.19
C SER A 196 -1.07 20.83 -13.52
N GLU A 197 -1.68 21.73 -14.30
CA GLU A 197 -2.58 22.76 -13.80
C GLU A 197 -4.02 22.24 -13.64
N LYS A 198 -4.32 21.05 -14.18
CA LYS A 198 -5.61 20.36 -14.01
C LYS A 198 -5.64 19.44 -12.79
N LYS A 199 -6.83 18.94 -12.46
CA LYS A 199 -7.04 18.03 -11.33
C LYS A 199 -6.57 16.62 -11.68
N LEU A 200 -6.35 15.80 -10.64
CA LEU A 200 -6.01 14.38 -10.80
C LEU A 200 -7.13 13.59 -11.52
N THR A 201 -8.38 14.03 -11.41
CA THR A 201 -9.54 13.49 -12.15
C THR A 201 -9.43 13.70 -13.65
N ASP A 202 -8.63 14.66 -14.12
CA ASP A 202 -8.53 15.01 -15.54
C ASP A 202 -7.35 14.30 -16.20
N GLN A 203 -6.54 13.59 -15.41
CA GLN A 203 -5.38 12.84 -15.86
C GLN A 203 -5.78 11.44 -16.35
N VAL A 204 -4.84 10.73 -16.99
CA VAL A 204 -5.08 9.40 -17.54
C VAL A 204 -4.58 8.34 -16.57
N TRP A 205 -5.49 7.53 -16.04
CA TRP A 205 -5.18 6.45 -15.11
C TRP A 205 -4.95 5.17 -15.89
N LEU A 206 -3.83 4.50 -15.66
CA LEU A 206 -3.45 3.30 -16.42
C LEU A 206 -3.73 2.00 -15.67
N GLU A 207 -3.95 2.06 -14.37
CA GLU A 207 -4.21 0.86 -13.59
C GLU A 207 -5.63 0.35 -13.83
N GLU A 208 -5.71 -0.92 -14.24
CA GLU A 208 -6.96 -1.61 -14.52
C GLU A 208 -7.64 -2.09 -13.23
N ALA A 209 -8.94 -1.81 -13.15
CA ALA A 209 -9.86 -2.40 -12.20
C ALA A 209 -10.18 -3.85 -12.59
N GLY A 210 -10.72 -4.63 -11.64
CA GLY A 210 -11.04 -6.05 -11.88
C GLY A 210 -12.10 -6.34 -12.96
N ASP A 211 -12.79 -5.32 -13.47
CA ASP A 211 -13.82 -5.40 -14.51
C ASP A 211 -13.43 -4.70 -15.82
N GLY A 212 -12.16 -4.36 -16.00
CA GLY A 212 -11.61 -3.79 -17.24
C GLY A 212 -11.69 -2.27 -17.36
N ASP A 213 -12.36 -1.58 -16.44
CA ASP A 213 -12.26 -0.11 -16.30
C ASP A 213 -10.89 0.29 -15.73
N THR A 214 -10.64 1.59 -15.60
CA THR A 214 -9.49 2.10 -14.86
C THR A 214 -9.84 2.37 -13.39
N LEU A 215 -8.85 2.35 -12.50
CA LEU A 215 -9.02 2.62 -11.07
C LEU A 215 -9.59 4.03 -10.79
N LYS A 216 -9.52 4.94 -11.78
CA LYS A 216 -10.10 6.29 -11.74
C LYS A 216 -11.55 6.32 -11.25
N LYS A 217 -12.37 5.32 -11.59
CA LYS A 217 -13.79 5.29 -11.19
C LYS A 217 -14.02 5.25 -9.68
N TYR A 218 -13.02 4.82 -8.93
CA TYR A 218 -13.06 4.80 -7.46
C TYR A 218 -12.54 6.10 -6.83
N PHE A 219 -12.05 7.06 -7.63
CA PHE A 219 -11.52 8.32 -7.15
C PHE A 219 -12.63 9.38 -7.11
N LYS A 220 -13.21 9.58 -5.93
CA LYS A 220 -14.40 10.42 -5.70
C LYS A 220 -14.09 11.62 -4.81
N THR A 221 -13.72 12.73 -5.42
CA THR A 221 -13.26 13.94 -4.71
C THR A 221 -14.29 14.51 -3.73
N GLU A 222 -15.58 14.33 -4.03
CA GLU A 222 -16.73 14.71 -3.21
C GLU A 222 -16.82 13.91 -1.90
N THR A 223 -16.22 12.73 -1.86
CA THR A 223 -16.12 11.88 -0.65
C THR A 223 -14.78 12.04 0.08
N GLY A 224 -13.99 13.05 -0.29
CA GLY A 224 -12.70 13.37 0.32
C GLY A 224 -11.50 12.64 -0.29
N ASP A 225 -11.68 11.89 -1.38
CA ASP A 225 -10.55 11.28 -2.09
C ASP A 225 -9.63 12.37 -2.66
N GLY A 226 -8.34 12.07 -2.70
CA GLY A 226 -7.30 13.05 -3.00
C GLY A 226 -5.93 12.61 -2.52
N ILE A 227 -4.98 13.54 -2.62
CA ILE A 227 -3.63 13.35 -2.10
C ILE A 227 -3.54 13.95 -0.70
N TRP A 228 -2.91 13.20 0.20
CA TRP A 228 -2.76 13.53 1.61
C TRP A 228 -1.31 13.33 2.03
N ARG A 229 -0.72 14.34 2.66
CA ARG A 229 0.63 14.30 3.20
C ARG A 229 0.59 14.18 4.71
N LEU A 230 1.31 13.21 5.27
CA LEU A 230 1.51 13.14 6.71
C LEU A 230 2.16 14.44 7.20
N LYS A 231 1.62 15.09 8.23
CA LYS A 231 2.14 16.39 8.72
C LYS A 231 3.61 16.32 9.12
N ALA A 232 4.07 15.17 9.60
CA ALA A 232 5.48 14.93 9.94
C ALA A 232 6.44 14.98 8.73
N PHE A 233 5.92 14.93 7.50
CA PHE A 233 6.69 15.06 6.26
C PHE A 233 6.59 16.44 5.61
N ALA A 234 5.79 17.35 6.18
CA ALA A 234 5.60 18.71 5.66
C ALA A 234 6.76 19.65 6.05
#